data_AF-A0AA41V992-F1
#
_entry.id   AF-A0AA41V992-F1
#
_cell.length_a   1.000
_cell.length_b   1.000
_cell.length_c   1.000
_cell.angle_alpha   90.00
_cell.angle_beta   90.00
_cell.angle_gamma   90.00
#
_symmetry.space_group_name_H-M   'P 1'
#
loop_
_entity.id
_entity.type
_entity.pdbx_description
1 polymer ?
#
loop_
_entity_poly.entity_id
_entity_poly.type
_entity_poly.pdbx_seq_one_letter_code
_entity_poly.pdbx_strand_id
1 'polypeptide(L)'
;EFQLVHELCLYVLFASQRTELIRATLATLHAFLSWIPLGYIFESPLLETLLNFFPVAAYRNLTLQCLSEVAALQFGDFYNVQYVKMYTVFIAHLQNILSPSTNLPDAYAQGSSDEQAFIQNLALFFTAFFKSHIRVLEATPENIAALLMGLEYLISISYVDDTEVFKVCLDYWNSLVLELFEAHNALDNPGATANAMGLQMPLHSGMVDGLGSQIVQRRQLYAGPMSKLRLLMICRMAKPEEVLIVEDENGNIVRETMKDNDVLVQYKIMRETLIYLSHLDHEDTEHQ
;
A
#
# COMPACT_ATOMS: atom_id res chain seq x y z
N GLU A 1 31.56 7.70 -11.19
CA GLU A 1 31.39 6.35 -11.76
C GLU A 1 29.93 6.01 -12.04
N PHE A 2 29.00 6.21 -11.10
CA PHE A 2 27.56 5.92 -11.35
C PHE A 2 26.96 6.68 -12.55
N GLN A 3 27.38 7.92 -12.79
CA GLN A 3 26.93 8.71 -13.95
C GLN A 3 27.03 7.93 -15.28
N LEU A 4 28.13 7.20 -15.51
CA LEU A 4 28.34 6.44 -16.75
C LEU A 4 27.38 5.24 -16.85
N VAL A 5 27.06 4.61 -15.71
CA VAL A 5 26.07 3.52 -15.65
C VAL A 5 24.69 4.07 -15.97
N HIS A 6 24.31 5.21 -15.38
CA HIS A 6 23.04 5.86 -15.66
C HIS A 6 22.90 6.29 -17.13
N GLU A 7 23.92 6.92 -17.69
CA GLU A 7 23.95 7.32 -19.11
C GLU A 7 23.83 6.11 -20.04
N LEU A 8 24.53 5.01 -19.73
CA LEU A 8 24.44 3.77 -20.49
C LEU A 8 23.04 3.16 -20.42
N CYS A 9 22.45 3.08 -19.21
CA CYS A 9 21.09 2.56 -19.04
C CYS A 9 20.08 3.39 -19.85
N LEU A 10 20.13 4.71 -19.73
CA LEU A 10 19.24 5.59 -20.51
C LEU A 10 19.47 5.43 -22.01
N TYR A 11 20.72 5.41 -22.48
CA TYR A 11 21.03 5.23 -23.90
C TYR A 11 20.43 3.93 -24.44
N VAL A 12 20.58 2.83 -23.70
CA VAL A 12 20.01 1.53 -24.11
C VAL A 12 18.49 1.57 -24.12
N LEU A 13 17.85 2.15 -23.10
CA LEU A 13 16.39 2.28 -23.03
C LEU A 13 15.81 3.13 -24.16
N PHE A 14 16.54 4.15 -24.64
CA PHE A 14 16.10 5.00 -25.74
C PHE A 14 16.41 4.43 -27.13
N ALA A 15 17.58 3.83 -27.33
CA ALA A 15 18.08 3.48 -28.66
C ALA A 15 17.85 2.01 -29.05
N SER A 16 17.74 1.10 -28.08
CA SER A 16 17.62 -0.33 -28.37
C SER A 16 16.20 -0.71 -28.81
N GLN A 17 16.10 -1.66 -29.73
CA GLN A 17 14.87 -2.36 -30.07
C GLN A 17 14.93 -3.85 -29.67
N ARG A 18 16.04 -4.29 -29.04
CA ARG A 18 16.24 -5.68 -28.64
C ARG A 18 15.62 -5.91 -27.26
N THR A 19 14.52 -6.66 -27.22
CA THR A 19 13.73 -6.95 -26.01
C THR A 19 14.59 -7.45 -24.84
N GLU A 20 15.44 -8.46 -25.06
CA GLU A 20 16.30 -9.01 -24.00
C GLU A 20 17.28 -7.99 -23.43
N LEU A 21 17.81 -7.10 -24.26
CA LEU A 21 18.72 -6.05 -23.80
C LEU A 21 17.96 -5.03 -22.95
N ILE A 22 16.76 -4.61 -23.38
CA ILE A 22 15.91 -3.70 -22.60
C ILE A 22 15.55 -4.32 -21.25
N ARG A 23 15.13 -5.60 -21.22
CA ARG A 23 14.82 -6.33 -19.99
C ARG A 23 16.02 -6.40 -19.05
N ALA A 24 17.20 -6.74 -19.56
CA ALA A 24 18.43 -6.77 -18.78
C ALA A 24 18.79 -5.38 -18.21
N THR A 25 18.58 -4.31 -18.99
CA THR A 25 18.80 -2.94 -18.53
C THR A 25 17.80 -2.51 -17.45
N LEU A 26 16.51 -2.86 -17.57
CA LEU A 26 15.52 -2.58 -16.53
C LEU A 26 15.84 -3.35 -15.23
N ALA A 27 16.21 -4.62 -15.33
CA ALA A 27 16.63 -5.41 -14.16
C ALA A 27 17.90 -4.84 -13.50
N THR A 28 18.85 -4.37 -14.31
CA THR A 28 20.05 -3.68 -13.80
C THR A 28 19.68 -2.40 -13.08
N LEU A 29 18.78 -1.60 -13.67
CA LEU A 29 18.31 -0.36 -13.07
C LEU A 29 17.60 -0.62 -11.73
N HIS A 30 16.71 -1.63 -11.68
CA HIS A 30 16.01 -2.04 -10.46
C HIS A 30 16.98 -2.25 -9.28
N ALA A 31 18.11 -2.94 -9.51
CA ALA A 31 19.12 -3.19 -8.49
C ALA A 31 19.85 -1.92 -7.98
N PHE A 32 19.86 -0.84 -8.76
CA PHE A 32 20.56 0.40 -8.40
C PHE A 32 19.66 1.48 -7.82
N LEU A 33 18.35 1.49 -8.11
CA LEU A 33 17.44 2.61 -7.79
C LEU A 33 17.44 3.03 -6.32
N SER A 34 17.64 2.10 -5.38
CA SER A 34 17.68 2.38 -3.94
C SER A 34 18.93 3.13 -3.45
N TRP A 35 20.00 3.20 -4.25
CA TRP A 35 21.30 3.75 -3.83
C TRP A 35 21.75 4.98 -4.62
N ILE A 36 21.03 5.36 -5.67
CA ILE A 36 21.52 6.35 -6.62
C ILE A 36 21.11 7.77 -6.22
N PRO A 37 21.91 8.79 -6.57
CA PRO A 37 21.53 10.17 -6.28
C PRO A 37 20.19 10.52 -6.92
N LEU A 38 19.30 11.13 -6.12
CA LEU A 38 17.91 11.39 -6.47
C LEU A 38 17.74 12.24 -7.74
N GLY A 39 18.67 13.15 -8.02
CA GLY A 39 18.66 13.94 -9.24
C GLY A 39 18.66 13.09 -10.52
N TYR A 40 19.30 11.91 -10.51
CA TYR A 40 19.24 10.99 -11.66
C TYR A 40 17.84 10.38 -11.85
N ILE A 41 17.03 10.30 -10.80
CA ILE A 41 15.66 9.76 -10.88
C ILE A 41 14.69 10.87 -11.27
N PHE A 42 14.72 11.99 -10.55
CA PHE A 42 13.67 13.03 -10.61
C PHE A 42 13.99 14.23 -11.50
N GLU A 43 15.26 14.47 -11.81
CA GLU A 43 15.72 15.60 -12.64
C GLU A 43 16.21 15.15 -14.03
N SER A 44 16.16 13.84 -14.29
CA SER A 44 16.47 13.23 -15.58
C SER A 44 15.21 12.66 -16.25
N PRO A 45 15.26 12.25 -17.52
CA PRO A 45 14.10 11.64 -18.19
C PRO A 45 13.82 10.19 -17.73
N LEU A 46 14.55 9.67 -16.74
CA LEU A 46 14.44 8.28 -16.29
C LEU A 46 13.00 7.92 -15.85
N LEU A 47 12.40 8.73 -14.99
CA LEU A 47 11.07 8.47 -14.45
C LEU A 47 10.00 8.46 -15.57
N GLU A 48 10.08 9.41 -16.49
CA GLU A 48 9.20 9.46 -17.67
C GLU A 48 9.41 8.25 -18.57
N THR A 49 10.66 7.83 -18.76
CA THR A 49 11.01 6.64 -19.55
C THR A 49 10.39 5.39 -18.93
N LEU A 50 10.51 5.20 -17.61
CA LEU A 50 9.87 4.08 -16.91
C LEU A 50 8.36 4.09 -17.10
N LEU A 51 7.69 5.24 -16.91
CA LEU A 51 6.24 5.33 -17.11
C LEU A 51 5.81 4.97 -18.54
N ASN A 52 6.62 5.30 -19.56
CA ASN A 52 6.36 4.91 -20.95
C ASN A 52 6.56 3.41 -21.23
N PHE A 53 7.44 2.73 -20.47
CA PHE A 53 7.64 1.29 -20.58
C PHE A 53 6.55 0.48 -19.87
N PHE A 54 5.89 1.05 -18.85
CA PHE A 54 4.91 0.34 -18.02
C PHE A 54 3.73 -0.28 -18.80
N PRO A 55 3.11 0.40 -19.78
CA PRO A 55 2.03 -0.19 -20.59
C PRO A 55 2.45 -1.40 -21.44
N VAL A 56 3.74 -1.51 -21.75
CA VAL A 56 4.25 -2.53 -22.67
C VAL A 56 4.39 -3.87 -21.94
N ALA A 57 3.59 -4.86 -22.31
CA ALA A 57 3.50 -6.16 -21.61
C ALA A 57 4.86 -6.84 -21.40
N ALA A 58 5.77 -6.79 -22.38
CA ALA A 58 7.09 -7.40 -22.29
C ALA A 58 8.01 -6.78 -21.21
N TYR A 59 7.69 -5.58 -20.71
CA TYR A 59 8.53 -4.82 -19.77
C TYR A 59 7.79 -4.48 -18.46
N ARG A 60 6.45 -4.51 -18.49
CA ARG A 60 5.53 -4.11 -17.41
C ARG A 60 5.97 -4.51 -16.02
N ASN A 61 6.25 -5.80 -15.78
CA ASN A 61 6.62 -6.31 -14.46
C ASN A 61 7.94 -5.71 -13.96
N LEU A 62 9.00 -5.71 -14.77
CA LEU A 62 10.30 -5.14 -14.41
C LEU A 62 10.21 -3.62 -14.21
N THR A 63 9.42 -2.94 -15.05
CA THR A 63 9.19 -1.51 -14.91
C THR A 63 8.43 -1.18 -13.63
N LEU A 64 7.41 -1.97 -13.27
CA LEU A 64 6.66 -1.78 -12.04
C LEU A 64 7.53 -2.02 -10.79
N GLN A 65 8.45 -2.98 -10.84
CA GLN A 65 9.45 -3.17 -9.79
C GLN A 65 10.35 -1.94 -9.66
N CYS A 66 10.84 -1.38 -10.77
CA CYS A 66 11.58 -0.11 -10.75
C CYS A 66 10.75 1.03 -10.13
N LEU A 67 9.49 1.19 -10.55
CA LEU A 67 8.60 2.23 -10.02
C LEU A 67 8.32 2.03 -8.52
N SER A 68 8.28 0.78 -8.04
CA SER A 68 8.09 0.47 -6.62
C SER A 68 9.29 0.88 -5.78
N GLU A 69 10.52 0.67 -6.28
CA GLU A 69 11.72 1.19 -5.61
C GLU A 69 11.69 2.71 -5.51
N VAL A 70 11.33 3.39 -6.61
CA VAL A 70 11.20 4.86 -6.63
C VAL A 70 10.12 5.32 -5.64
N ALA A 71 8.97 4.63 -5.61
CA ALA A 71 7.86 4.94 -4.71
C ALA A 71 8.18 4.75 -3.21
N ALA A 72 9.20 3.94 -2.89
CA ALA A 72 9.64 3.71 -1.52
C ALA A 72 10.65 4.75 -1.02
N LEU A 73 11.22 5.60 -1.89
CA LEU A 73 12.27 6.55 -1.50
C LEU A 73 11.71 7.70 -0.65
N GLN A 74 12.34 7.97 0.49
CA GLN A 74 11.92 9.02 1.42
C GLN A 74 13.01 10.08 1.61
N PHE A 75 12.70 11.33 1.28
CA PHE A 75 13.67 12.44 1.36
C PHE A 75 12.97 13.80 1.57
N GLY A 76 11.85 13.78 2.32
CA GLY A 76 11.03 14.97 2.60
C GLY A 76 10.23 15.44 1.38
N ASP A 77 9.82 16.70 1.41
CA ASP A 77 8.80 17.23 0.49
C ASP A 77 9.34 17.69 -0.89
N PHE A 78 10.65 17.62 -1.11
CA PHE A 78 11.32 18.28 -2.24
C PHE A 78 10.82 17.78 -3.61
N TYR A 79 10.57 16.47 -3.75
CA TYR A 79 10.07 15.88 -5.00
C TYR A 79 8.59 15.47 -4.95
N ASN A 80 7.79 16.06 -4.05
CA ASN A 80 6.36 15.76 -3.92
C ASN A 80 5.61 15.95 -5.26
N VAL A 81 5.95 16.97 -6.03
CA VAL A 81 5.34 17.23 -7.36
C VAL A 81 5.63 16.07 -8.33
N GLN A 82 6.85 15.52 -8.30
CA GLN A 82 7.24 14.41 -9.14
C GLN A 82 6.56 13.11 -8.71
N TYR A 83 6.36 12.89 -7.41
CA TYR A 83 5.58 11.75 -6.92
C TYR A 83 4.11 11.81 -7.34
N VAL A 84 3.48 12.99 -7.24
CA VAL A 84 2.11 13.19 -7.75
C VAL A 84 2.06 12.94 -9.25
N LYS A 85 3.01 13.48 -10.03
CA LYS A 85 3.07 13.25 -11.48
C LYS A 85 3.27 11.76 -11.81
N MET A 86 4.17 11.07 -11.12
CA MET A 86 4.40 9.64 -11.30
C MET A 86 3.13 8.85 -11.04
N TYR A 87 2.50 9.05 -9.88
CA TYR A 87 1.32 8.30 -9.46
C TYR A 87 0.12 8.55 -10.37
N THR A 88 -0.13 9.80 -10.77
CA THR A 88 -1.25 10.15 -11.66
C THR A 88 -1.10 9.54 -13.06
N VAL A 89 0.11 9.60 -13.66
CA VAL A 89 0.39 8.94 -14.94
C VAL A 89 0.33 7.42 -14.81
N PHE A 90 0.85 6.86 -13.73
CA PHE A 90 0.77 5.43 -13.43
C PHE A 90 -0.68 4.95 -13.35
N ILE A 91 -1.55 5.61 -12.58
CA ILE A 91 -2.97 5.27 -12.47
C ILE A 91 -3.65 5.33 -13.84
N ALA A 92 -3.38 6.37 -14.63
CA ALA A 92 -3.96 6.49 -15.97
C ALA A 92 -3.55 5.33 -16.89
N HIS A 93 -2.29 4.89 -16.85
CA HIS A 93 -1.86 3.71 -17.58
C HIS A 93 -2.47 2.42 -17.01
N LEU A 94 -2.54 2.27 -15.69
CA LEU A 94 -3.10 1.10 -15.04
C LEU A 94 -4.56 0.88 -15.44
N GLN A 95 -5.38 1.94 -15.47
CA GLN A 95 -6.79 1.85 -15.89
C GLN A 95 -6.97 1.35 -17.33
N ASN A 96 -6.00 1.61 -18.21
CA ASN A 96 -6.01 1.10 -19.58
C ASN A 96 -5.57 -0.38 -19.66
N ILE A 97 -4.68 -0.81 -18.77
CA ILE A 97 -4.18 -2.19 -18.71
C ILE A 97 -5.19 -3.11 -17.99
N LEU A 98 -5.78 -2.60 -16.91
CA LEU A 98 -6.64 -3.31 -15.98
C LEU A 98 -7.83 -2.42 -15.64
N SER A 99 -8.99 -2.68 -16.23
CA SER A 99 -10.21 -1.92 -15.94
C SER A 99 -10.54 -1.96 -14.44
N PRO A 100 -10.98 -0.85 -13.81
CA PRO A 100 -11.47 -0.86 -12.44
C PRO A 100 -12.64 -1.83 -12.18
N SER A 101 -13.37 -2.24 -13.22
CA SER A 101 -14.47 -3.20 -13.13
C SER A 101 -14.04 -4.68 -13.20
N THR A 102 -12.73 -4.94 -13.30
CA THR A 102 -12.21 -6.31 -13.44
C THR A 102 -12.39 -7.08 -12.13
N ASN A 103 -12.94 -8.30 -12.20
CA ASN A 103 -12.92 -9.21 -11.06
C ASN A 103 -11.49 -9.76 -10.87
N LEU A 104 -10.71 -9.10 -10.02
CA LEU A 104 -9.31 -9.47 -9.79
C LEU A 104 -9.11 -10.87 -9.22
N PRO A 105 -9.89 -11.34 -8.23
CA PRO A 105 -9.84 -12.74 -7.78
C PRO A 105 -9.93 -13.76 -8.93
N ASP A 106 -10.94 -13.61 -9.79
CA ASP A 106 -11.14 -14.53 -10.93
C ASP A 106 -10.02 -14.39 -11.97
N ALA A 107 -9.63 -13.16 -12.29
CA ALA A 107 -8.56 -12.88 -13.24
C ALA A 107 -7.20 -13.43 -12.77
N TYR A 108 -6.92 -13.38 -11.47
CA TYR A 108 -5.70 -13.93 -10.89
C TYR A 108 -5.71 -15.46 -10.92
N ALA A 109 -6.83 -16.10 -10.58
CA ALA A 109 -6.98 -17.55 -10.58
C ALA A 109 -6.84 -18.16 -11.98
N GLN A 110 -7.26 -17.44 -13.02
CA GLN A 110 -7.18 -17.86 -14.42
C GLN A 110 -5.94 -17.32 -15.15
N GLY A 111 -5.20 -16.41 -14.51
CA GLY A 111 -4.07 -15.72 -15.10
C GLY A 111 -2.82 -16.60 -15.22
N SER A 112 -1.95 -16.20 -16.14
CA SER A 112 -0.60 -16.74 -16.25
C SER A 112 0.27 -16.34 -15.04
N SER A 113 1.42 -17.00 -14.88
CA SER A 113 2.39 -16.63 -13.84
C SER A 113 2.89 -15.19 -13.96
N ASP A 114 2.96 -14.64 -15.18
CA ASP A 114 3.35 -13.24 -15.41
C ASP A 114 2.26 -12.26 -14.99
N GLU A 115 0.98 -12.61 -15.19
CA GLU A 115 -0.16 -11.81 -14.72
C GLU A 115 -0.33 -11.87 -13.20
N GLN A 116 -0.12 -13.05 -12.60
CA GLN A 116 -0.09 -13.19 -11.14
C GLN A 116 1.05 -12.36 -10.52
N ALA A 117 2.25 -12.41 -11.11
CA ALA A 117 3.37 -11.57 -10.70
C ALA A 117 3.05 -10.07 -10.87
N PHE A 118 2.29 -9.70 -11.90
CA PHE A 118 1.84 -8.32 -12.09
C PHE A 118 0.93 -7.85 -10.96
N ILE A 119 -0.04 -8.65 -10.54
CA ILE A 119 -0.91 -8.32 -9.40
C ILE A 119 -0.11 -8.20 -8.09
N GLN A 120 0.86 -9.10 -7.87
CA GLN A 120 1.76 -9.00 -6.72
C GLN A 120 2.61 -7.72 -6.75
N ASN A 121 3.19 -7.38 -7.90
CA ASN A 121 3.95 -6.15 -8.08
C ASN A 121 3.07 -4.90 -7.90
N LEU A 122 1.78 -4.94 -8.24
CA LEU A 122 0.84 -3.85 -7.95
C LEU A 122 0.60 -3.68 -6.46
N ALA A 123 0.43 -4.77 -5.71
CA ALA A 123 0.32 -4.72 -4.26
C ALA A 123 1.54 -4.06 -3.63
N LEU A 124 2.74 -4.48 -4.05
CA LEU A 124 4.01 -3.90 -3.59
C LEU A 124 4.12 -2.41 -3.95
N PHE A 125 3.79 -2.01 -5.18
CA PHE A 125 3.82 -0.61 -5.59
C PHE A 125 2.88 0.26 -4.75
N PHE A 126 1.61 -0.14 -4.64
CA PHE A 126 0.61 0.64 -3.91
C PHE A 126 0.98 0.79 -2.44
N THR A 127 1.32 -0.32 -1.78
CA THR A 127 1.69 -0.29 -0.35
C THR A 127 2.97 0.52 -0.11
N ALA A 128 3.99 0.41 -0.98
CA ALA A 128 5.20 1.22 -0.89
C ALA A 128 4.91 2.72 -1.06
N PHE A 129 4.17 3.09 -2.12
CA PHE A 129 3.85 4.48 -2.41
C PHE A 129 3.01 5.09 -1.29
N PHE A 130 1.95 4.40 -0.86
CA PHE A 130 1.06 4.95 0.15
C PHE A 130 1.73 5.07 1.52
N LYS A 131 2.53 4.08 1.92
CA LYS A 131 3.26 4.13 3.18
C LYS A 131 4.19 5.36 3.27
N SER A 132 4.78 5.76 2.14
CA SER A 132 5.73 6.88 2.11
C SER A 132 5.08 8.23 1.77
N HIS A 133 4.03 8.24 0.94
CA HIS A 133 3.59 9.45 0.23
C HIS A 133 2.08 9.66 0.18
N ILE A 134 1.26 8.87 0.89
CA ILE A 134 -0.21 9.00 0.79
C ILE A 134 -0.71 10.43 1.06
N ARG A 135 -0.09 11.13 2.01
CA ARG A 135 -0.43 12.51 2.39
C ARG A 135 -0.32 13.51 1.23
N VAL A 136 0.63 13.28 0.31
CA VAL A 136 0.83 14.15 -0.85
C VAL A 136 -0.36 14.08 -1.80
N LEU A 137 -1.07 12.94 -1.83
CA LEU A 137 -2.25 12.75 -2.64
C LEU A 137 -3.54 13.33 -2.01
N GLU A 138 -3.51 13.71 -0.72
CA GLU A 138 -4.67 14.29 -0.02
C GLU A 138 -4.86 15.79 -0.32
N ALA A 139 -3.93 16.42 -1.05
CA ALA A 139 -3.84 17.88 -1.15
C ALA A 139 -4.83 18.54 -2.13
N THR A 140 -5.21 17.88 -3.22
CA THR A 140 -6.09 18.45 -4.25
C THR A 140 -7.20 17.47 -4.64
N PRO A 141 -8.36 17.94 -5.13
CA PRO A 141 -9.45 17.06 -5.55
C PRO A 141 -9.04 16.05 -6.63
N GLU A 142 -8.20 16.47 -7.58
CA GLU A 142 -7.70 15.60 -8.65
C GLU A 142 -6.79 14.50 -8.10
N ASN A 143 -5.92 14.84 -7.15
CA ASN A 143 -5.04 13.87 -6.50
C ASN A 143 -5.85 12.90 -5.63
N ILE A 144 -6.87 13.40 -4.93
CA ILE A 144 -7.80 12.60 -4.13
C ILE A 144 -8.52 11.59 -5.01
N ALA A 145 -9.00 11.98 -6.20
CA ALA A 145 -9.65 11.04 -7.12
C ALA A 145 -8.70 9.89 -7.53
N ALA A 146 -7.44 10.20 -7.83
CA ALA A 146 -6.42 9.18 -8.14
C ALA A 146 -6.06 8.31 -6.92
N LEU A 147 -6.01 8.89 -5.71
CA LEU A 147 -5.80 8.17 -4.46
C LEU A 147 -6.91 7.14 -4.23
N LEU A 148 -8.17 7.58 -4.28
CA LEU A 148 -9.31 6.70 -4.09
C LEU A 148 -9.31 5.58 -5.14
N MET A 149 -8.96 5.86 -6.39
CA MET A 149 -8.81 4.82 -7.41
C MET A 149 -7.75 3.77 -7.05
N GLY A 150 -6.59 4.17 -6.54
CA GLY A 150 -5.56 3.22 -6.12
C GLY A 150 -5.96 2.41 -4.88
N LEU A 151 -6.68 3.02 -3.93
CA LEU A 151 -7.23 2.29 -2.78
C LEU A 151 -8.26 1.24 -3.23
N GLU A 152 -9.11 1.54 -4.22
CA GLU A 152 -10.04 0.57 -4.82
C GLU A 152 -9.31 -0.61 -5.47
N TYR A 153 -8.21 -0.35 -6.20
CA TYR A 153 -7.35 -1.42 -6.70
C TYR A 153 -6.77 -2.25 -5.56
N LEU A 154 -6.23 -1.60 -4.52
CA LEU A 154 -5.62 -2.32 -3.39
C LEU A 154 -6.63 -3.18 -2.63
N ILE A 155 -7.86 -2.69 -2.43
CA ILE A 155 -8.97 -3.47 -1.84
C ILE A 155 -9.27 -4.68 -2.73
N SER A 156 -9.41 -4.46 -4.04
CA SER A 156 -9.71 -5.54 -5.00
C SER A 156 -8.59 -6.59 -5.06
N ILE A 157 -7.33 -6.16 -5.01
CA ILE A 157 -6.15 -7.03 -4.91
C ILE A 157 -6.18 -7.83 -3.60
N SER A 158 -6.64 -7.24 -2.51
CA SER A 158 -6.73 -7.91 -1.21
C SER A 158 -7.77 -9.04 -1.16
N TYR A 159 -8.67 -9.16 -2.14
CA TYR A 159 -9.57 -10.30 -2.28
C TYR A 159 -8.97 -11.48 -3.03
N VAL A 160 -7.79 -11.33 -3.65
CA VAL A 160 -7.10 -12.40 -4.35
C VAL A 160 -6.73 -13.51 -3.37
N ASP A 161 -6.97 -14.76 -3.75
CA ASP A 161 -6.68 -15.93 -2.92
C ASP A 161 -5.20 -16.34 -3.01
N ASP A 162 -4.32 -15.42 -2.61
CA ASP A 162 -2.88 -15.64 -2.47
C ASP A 162 -2.41 -15.11 -1.11
N THR A 163 -1.82 -15.98 -0.31
CA THR A 163 -1.43 -15.66 1.08
C THR A 163 -0.37 -14.56 1.14
N GLU A 164 0.58 -14.52 0.22
CA GLU A 164 1.69 -13.56 0.26
C GLU A 164 1.23 -12.18 -0.22
N VAL A 165 0.38 -12.13 -1.25
CA VAL A 165 -0.28 -10.89 -1.69
C VAL A 165 -1.15 -10.34 -0.57
N PHE A 166 -1.95 -11.20 0.09
CA PHE A 166 -2.82 -10.76 1.18
C PHE A 166 -2.02 -10.24 2.39
N LYS A 167 -0.91 -10.89 2.77
CA LYS A 167 -0.03 -10.43 3.85
C LYS A 167 0.48 -9.02 3.60
N VAL A 168 1.01 -8.74 2.41
CA VAL A 168 1.49 -7.40 2.02
C VAL A 168 0.39 -6.35 2.15
N CYS A 169 -0.81 -6.64 1.66
CA CYS A 169 -1.95 -5.73 1.76
C CYS A 169 -2.39 -5.54 3.21
N LEU A 170 -2.50 -6.62 3.98
CA LEU A 170 -2.95 -6.61 5.37
C LEU A 170 -2.03 -5.77 6.27
N ASP A 171 -0.71 -5.92 6.10
CA ASP A 171 0.27 -5.13 6.85
C ASP A 171 0.10 -3.62 6.59
N TYR A 172 -0.12 -3.26 5.33
CA TYR A 172 -0.41 -1.87 4.98
C TYR A 172 -1.75 -1.38 5.54
N TRP A 173 -2.82 -2.17 5.41
CA TRP A 173 -4.14 -1.81 5.92
C TRP A 173 -4.14 -1.61 7.43
N ASN A 174 -3.50 -2.51 8.17
CA ASN A 174 -3.32 -2.39 9.62
C ASN A 174 -2.60 -1.07 9.97
N SER A 175 -1.49 -0.76 9.28
CA SER A 175 -0.74 0.48 9.49
C SER A 175 -1.58 1.74 9.20
N LEU A 176 -2.32 1.77 8.09
CA LEU A 176 -3.16 2.93 7.72
C LEU A 176 -4.30 3.13 8.71
N VAL A 177 -5.00 2.05 9.06
CA VAL A 177 -6.14 2.10 9.99
C VAL A 177 -5.67 2.54 11.37
N LEU A 178 -4.53 2.04 11.85
CA LEU A 178 -3.93 2.50 13.11
C LEU A 178 -3.64 3.99 13.07
N GLU A 179 -3.02 4.51 11.99
CA GLU A 179 -2.73 5.94 11.84
C GLU A 179 -4.02 6.79 11.89
N LEU A 180 -5.09 6.34 11.23
CA LEU A 180 -6.39 7.02 11.24
C LEU A 180 -7.05 6.98 12.63
N PHE A 181 -6.96 5.85 13.33
CA PHE A 181 -7.48 5.66 14.68
C PHE A 181 -6.74 6.53 15.71
N GLU A 182 -5.42 6.57 15.67
CA GLU A 182 -4.62 7.42 16.56
C GLU A 182 -4.92 8.91 16.34
N ALA A 183 -5.05 9.34 15.08
CA ALA A 183 -5.46 10.70 14.76
C ALA A 183 -6.87 11.02 15.28
N HIS A 184 -7.81 10.05 15.22
CA HIS A 184 -9.16 10.23 15.74
C HIS A 184 -9.17 10.36 17.27
N ASN A 185 -8.49 9.47 17.99
CA ASN A 185 -8.43 9.54 19.46
C ASN A 185 -7.79 10.82 19.99
N ALA A 186 -6.85 11.40 19.24
CA ALA A 186 -6.25 12.68 19.59
C ALA A 186 -7.26 13.83 19.63
N LEU A 187 -8.39 13.73 18.92
CA LEU A 187 -9.50 14.69 19.00
C LEU A 187 -10.30 14.57 20.30
N ASP A 188 -10.60 13.34 20.71
CA ASP A 188 -11.49 13.07 21.84
C ASP A 188 -10.79 13.26 23.19
N ASN A 189 -9.45 13.18 23.22
CA ASN A 189 -8.67 13.39 24.45
C ASN A 189 -7.38 14.21 24.25
N PRO A 190 -7.49 15.54 24.02
CA PRO A 190 -6.33 16.40 23.76
C PRO A 190 -5.28 16.43 24.89
N GLY A 191 -5.69 16.09 26.12
CA GLY A 191 -4.83 16.12 27.31
C GLY A 191 -3.91 14.90 27.48
N ALA A 192 -4.20 13.77 26.84
CA ALA A 192 -3.40 12.55 26.96
C ALA A 192 -2.16 12.57 26.03
N THR A 193 -2.28 13.16 24.85
CA THR A 193 -1.20 13.25 23.84
C THR A 193 -0.11 14.25 24.25
N ALA A 194 -0.48 15.39 24.86
CA ALA A 194 0.46 16.38 25.36
C ALA A 194 1.37 15.82 26.48
N ASN A 195 0.83 14.96 27.35
CA ASN A 195 1.59 14.30 28.42
C ASN A 195 2.52 13.20 27.90
N ALA A 196 2.14 12.49 26.82
CA ALA A 196 2.98 11.45 26.20
C ALA A 196 4.20 12.02 25.47
N MET A 197 4.11 13.24 24.91
CA MET A 197 5.22 13.92 24.23
C MET A 197 6.03 14.87 25.13
N GLY A 198 5.73 14.96 26.43
CA GLY A 198 6.45 15.83 27.38
C GLY A 198 6.37 17.33 27.07
N LEU A 199 5.41 17.74 26.22
CA LEU A 199 5.25 19.12 25.76
C LEU A 199 4.20 19.83 26.62
N GLN A 200 4.66 20.51 27.66
CA GLN A 200 3.84 21.41 28.47
C GLN A 200 3.58 22.71 27.68
N MET A 201 2.60 22.69 26.76
CA MET A 201 2.24 23.87 25.96
C MET A 201 0.94 24.52 26.49
N PRO A 202 0.90 25.85 26.71
CA PRO A 202 -0.33 26.54 27.06
C PRO A 202 -1.25 26.58 25.82
N LEU A 203 -2.38 25.87 25.91
CA LEU A 203 -3.38 25.74 24.85
C LEU A 203 -4.04 27.11 24.56
N HIS A 204 -3.60 27.80 23.51
CA HIS A 204 -4.34 28.93 22.94
C HIS A 204 -5.50 28.40 22.10
N SER A 205 -6.72 28.76 22.50
CA SER A 205 -8.02 28.27 21.98
C SER A 205 -8.26 28.44 20.47
N GLY A 206 -7.42 29.17 19.74
CA GLY A 206 -7.61 29.46 18.30
C GLY A 206 -6.92 28.49 17.33
N MET A 207 -5.96 27.68 17.79
CA MET A 207 -5.25 26.70 16.94
C MET A 207 -5.89 25.30 16.97
N VAL A 208 -6.73 25.03 17.98
CA VAL A 208 -7.37 23.73 18.22
C VAL A 208 -8.48 23.44 17.19
N ASP A 209 -9.25 24.47 16.80
CA ASP A 209 -10.35 24.33 15.82
C ASP A 209 -9.85 23.96 14.40
N GLY A 210 -8.69 24.46 14.00
CA GLY A 210 -8.12 24.19 12.67
C GLY A 210 -7.59 22.76 12.51
N LEU A 211 -6.90 22.25 13.54
CA LEU A 211 -6.39 20.88 13.54
C LEU A 211 -7.53 19.85 13.62
N GLY A 212 -8.56 20.14 14.41
CA GLY A 212 -9.75 19.31 14.51
C GLY A 212 -10.46 19.13 13.17
N SER A 213 -10.66 20.24 12.45
CA SER A 213 -11.29 20.25 11.12
C SER A 213 -10.53 19.40 10.09
N GLN A 214 -9.19 19.45 10.08
CA GLN A 214 -8.37 18.66 9.16
C GLN A 214 -8.46 17.15 9.42
N ILE A 215 -8.47 16.74 10.69
CA ILE A 215 -8.59 15.31 11.05
C ILE A 215 -9.97 14.77 10.64
N VAL A 216 -11.04 15.55 10.85
CA VAL A 216 -12.40 15.17 10.43
C VAL A 216 -12.50 15.06 8.91
N GLN A 217 -11.91 16.00 8.16
CA GLN A 217 -11.89 15.94 6.70
C GLN A 217 -11.15 14.71 6.18
N ARG A 218 -10.00 14.37 6.78
CA ARG A 218 -9.25 13.17 6.42
C ARG A 218 -10.04 11.89 6.73
N ARG A 219 -10.74 11.82 7.87
CA ARG A 219 -11.63 10.68 8.16
C ARG A 219 -12.71 10.53 7.10
N GLN A 220 -13.35 11.64 6.70
CA GLN A 220 -14.39 11.61 5.68
C GLN A 220 -13.86 11.16 4.32
N LEU A 221 -12.63 11.54 3.96
CA LEU A 221 -11.96 11.10 2.74
C LEU A 221 -11.84 9.57 2.66
N TYR A 222 -11.49 8.90 3.77
CA TYR A 222 -11.30 7.45 3.81
C TYR A 222 -12.57 6.66 4.16
N ALA A 223 -13.70 7.29 4.45
CA ALA A 223 -14.91 6.61 4.91
C ALA A 223 -15.36 5.48 3.95
N GLY A 224 -15.40 5.74 2.63
CA GLY A 224 -15.76 4.75 1.62
C GLY A 224 -14.80 3.54 1.58
N PRO A 225 -13.48 3.77 1.39
CA PRO A 225 -12.48 2.70 1.46
C PRO A 225 -12.51 1.90 2.78
N MET A 226 -12.70 2.55 3.92
CA MET A 226 -12.75 1.89 5.23
C MET A 226 -13.99 1.01 5.40
N SER A 227 -15.14 1.39 4.84
CA SER A 227 -16.36 0.55 4.83
C SER A 227 -16.12 -0.74 4.04
N LYS A 228 -15.57 -0.64 2.83
CA LYS A 228 -15.17 -1.80 2.02
C LYS A 228 -14.10 -2.68 2.69
N LEU A 229 -13.16 -2.05 3.41
CA LEU A 229 -12.14 -2.75 4.17
C LEU A 229 -12.72 -3.55 5.34
N ARG A 230 -13.77 -3.04 6.02
CA ARG A 230 -14.49 -3.81 7.05
C ARG A 230 -15.09 -5.07 6.48
N LEU A 231 -15.80 -4.97 5.36
CA LEU A 231 -16.35 -6.14 4.66
C LEU A 231 -15.26 -7.15 4.32
N LEU A 232 -14.12 -6.68 3.79
CA LEU A 232 -12.97 -7.54 3.50
C LEU A 232 -12.49 -8.29 4.75
N MET A 233 -12.26 -7.57 5.86
CA MET A 233 -11.79 -8.17 7.11
C MET A 233 -12.77 -9.21 7.65
N ILE A 234 -14.08 -8.99 7.51
CA ILE A 234 -15.13 -9.94 7.92
C ILE A 234 -15.13 -11.16 7.00
N CYS A 235 -15.17 -10.97 5.68
CA CYS A 235 -15.26 -12.06 4.70
C CYS A 235 -14.01 -12.94 4.67
N ARG A 236 -12.83 -12.37 4.90
CA ARG A 236 -11.53 -13.07 4.81
C ARG A 236 -10.95 -13.46 6.17
N MET A 237 -11.67 -13.26 7.27
CA MET A 237 -11.13 -13.44 8.62
C MET A 237 -10.48 -14.82 8.77
N ALA A 238 -9.18 -14.83 9.10
CA ALA A 238 -8.46 -16.06 9.39
C ALA A 238 -9.08 -16.75 10.61
N LYS A 239 -9.01 -18.08 10.67
CA LYS A 239 -9.59 -18.82 11.79
C LYS A 239 -8.84 -18.49 13.09
N PRO A 240 -9.55 -18.24 14.21
CA PRO A 240 -8.93 -18.07 15.50
C PRO A 240 -8.26 -19.37 15.96
N GLU A 241 -7.43 -19.26 16.99
CA GLU A 241 -6.79 -20.41 17.64
C GLU A 241 -7.85 -21.39 18.16
N GLU A 242 -7.85 -22.62 17.63
CA GLU A 242 -8.72 -23.70 18.09
C GLU A 242 -7.98 -24.56 19.13
N VAL A 243 -8.61 -24.73 20.30
CA VAL A 243 -8.12 -25.64 21.35
C VAL A 243 -8.79 -26.99 21.16
N LEU A 244 -8.01 -28.00 20.81
CA LEU A 244 -8.48 -29.38 20.67
C LEU A 244 -8.36 -30.10 22.01
N ILE A 245 -9.37 -30.91 22.34
CA ILE A 245 -9.34 -31.80 23.49
C ILE A 245 -8.96 -33.18 22.96
N VAL A 246 -7.78 -33.66 23.30
CA VAL A 246 -7.18 -34.89 22.79
C VAL A 246 -6.84 -35.80 23.96
N GLU A 247 -6.97 -37.11 23.77
CA GLU A 247 -6.48 -38.09 24.74
C GLU A 247 -5.00 -38.35 24.46
N ASP A 248 -4.14 -38.10 25.44
CA ASP A 248 -2.69 -38.35 25.34
C ASP A 248 -2.40 -39.87 25.35
N GLU A 249 -1.14 -40.24 25.07
CA GLU A 249 -0.70 -41.65 25.05
C GLU A 249 -0.87 -42.38 26.39
N ASN A 250 -1.11 -41.63 27.49
CA ASN A 250 -1.34 -42.16 28.82
C ASN A 250 -2.83 -42.26 29.18
N GLY A 251 -3.74 -41.93 28.25
CA GLY A 251 -5.18 -41.92 28.47
C GLY A 251 -5.70 -40.67 29.20
N ASN A 252 -4.89 -39.61 29.33
CA ASN A 252 -5.33 -38.36 29.94
C ASN A 252 -5.92 -37.42 28.88
N ILE A 253 -6.99 -36.75 29.25
CA ILE A 253 -7.58 -35.69 28.44
C ILE A 253 -6.71 -34.44 28.55
N VAL A 254 -5.99 -34.10 27.49
CA VAL A 254 -5.14 -32.92 27.39
C VAL A 254 -5.71 -31.92 26.39
N ARG A 255 -5.44 -30.64 26.63
CA ARG A 255 -5.74 -29.56 25.67
C ARG A 255 -4.52 -29.39 24.78
N GLU A 256 -4.67 -29.66 23.49
CA GLU A 256 -3.64 -29.42 22.49
C GLU A 256 -4.05 -28.23 21.63
N THR A 257 -3.15 -27.26 21.51
CA THR A 257 -3.37 -26.08 20.68
C THR A 257 -2.65 -26.28 19.36
N MET A 258 -3.36 -26.14 18.23
CA MET A 258 -2.73 -26.20 16.92
C MET A 258 -1.75 -25.02 16.75
N LYS A 259 -0.52 -25.31 16.35
CA LYS A 259 0.58 -24.35 16.23
C LYS A 259 0.82 -23.90 14.78
N ASP A 260 -0.23 -23.50 14.05
CA ASP A 260 0.01 -22.78 12.80
C ASP A 260 0.29 -21.30 13.13
N ASN A 261 1.57 -20.99 13.34
CA ASN A 261 1.99 -19.65 13.76
C ASN A 261 1.64 -18.57 12.71
N ASP A 262 1.69 -18.89 11.42
CA ASP A 262 1.48 -17.89 10.37
C ASP A 262 0.00 -17.51 10.27
N VAL A 263 -0.90 -18.50 10.32
CA VAL A 263 -2.35 -18.27 10.35
C VAL A 263 -2.76 -17.52 11.63
N LEU A 264 -2.13 -17.84 12.77
CA LEU A 264 -2.38 -17.14 14.04
C LEU A 264 -1.91 -15.68 14.02
N VAL A 265 -0.75 -15.39 13.42
CA VAL A 265 -0.27 -14.01 13.24
C VAL A 265 -1.22 -13.24 12.33
N GLN A 266 -1.61 -13.82 11.20
CA GLN A 266 -2.59 -13.20 10.30
C GLN A 266 -3.91 -12.90 11.03
N TYR A 267 -4.47 -13.87 11.78
CA TYR A 267 -5.67 -13.65 12.58
C TYR A 267 -5.52 -12.49 13.56
N LYS A 268 -4.38 -12.39 14.28
CA LYS A 268 -4.14 -11.29 15.22
C LYS A 268 -4.16 -9.93 14.53
N ILE A 269 -3.49 -9.79 13.39
CA ILE A 269 -3.43 -8.54 12.62
C ILE A 269 -4.81 -8.20 12.04
N MET A 270 -5.55 -9.18 11.50
CA MET A 270 -6.90 -8.96 10.99
C MET A 270 -7.87 -8.54 12.10
N ARG A 271 -7.82 -9.22 13.24
CA ARG A 271 -8.63 -8.88 14.42
C ARG A 271 -8.32 -7.47 14.91
N GLU A 272 -7.05 -7.12 15.03
CA GLU A 272 -6.65 -5.77 15.46
C GLU A 272 -7.12 -4.70 14.47
N THR A 273 -6.90 -4.91 13.16
CA THR A 273 -7.38 -4.02 12.10
C THR A 273 -8.90 -3.83 12.18
N LEU A 274 -9.67 -4.91 12.35
CA LEU A 274 -11.12 -4.84 12.48
C LEU A 274 -11.55 -4.09 13.74
N ILE A 275 -10.86 -4.28 14.87
CA ILE A 275 -11.12 -3.53 16.11
C ILE A 275 -10.94 -2.03 15.88
N TYR A 276 -9.85 -1.60 15.24
CA TYR A 276 -9.64 -0.17 14.95
C TYR A 276 -10.69 0.38 13.99
N LEU A 277 -11.07 -0.38 12.96
CA LEU A 277 -12.17 0.00 12.05
C LEU A 277 -13.50 0.16 12.79
N SER A 278 -13.81 -0.71 13.76
CA SER A 278 -15.01 -0.58 14.60
C SER A 278 -14.99 0.65 15.48
N HIS A 279 -13.82 1.08 15.97
CA HIS A 279 -13.72 2.34 16.71
C HIS A 279 -13.90 3.56 15.79
N LEU A 280 -13.44 3.49 14.55
CA LEU A 280 -13.59 4.58 13.57
C LEU A 280 -15.05 4.76 13.10
N ASP A 281 -15.82 3.66 13.03
CA ASP A 281 -17.24 3.66 12.73
C ASP A 281 -17.89 2.33 13.15
N HIS A 282 -18.55 2.33 14.31
CA HIS A 282 -19.18 1.12 14.86
C HIS A 282 -20.52 0.81 14.17
N GLU A 283 -21.28 1.83 13.77
CA GLU A 283 -22.56 1.67 13.07
C GLU A 283 -22.34 1.04 11.69
N ASP A 284 -21.36 1.52 10.93
CA ASP A 284 -21.00 0.92 9.64
C ASP A 284 -20.49 -0.51 9.82
N THR A 285 -19.82 -0.85 10.93
CA THR A 285 -19.39 -2.22 11.23
C THR A 285 -20.57 -3.14 11.51
N GLU A 286 -21.59 -2.68 12.25
CA GLU A 286 -22.80 -3.45 12.54
C GLU A 286 -23.64 -3.73 11.28
N HIS A 287 -23.55 -2.85 10.28
CA HIS A 287 -24.29 -2.96 9.02
C HIS A 287 -23.60 -3.77 7.91
N GLN A 288 -22.34 -4.21 8.10
CA GLN A 288 -21.65 -5.07 7.13
C GLN A 288 -22.23 -6.50 7.11
#